data_AF-A0A8S3ELR9-F1
#
_entry.id   AF-A0A8S3ELR9-F1
#
_cell.length_a   1.000
_cell.length_b   1.000
_cell.length_c   1.000
_cell.angle_alpha   90.00
_cell.angle_beta   90.00
_cell.angle_gamma   90.00
#
_symmetry.space_group_name_H-M   'P 1'
#
loop_
_entity.id
_entity.type
_entity.pdbx_description
1 polymer ?
#
loop_
_entity_poly.entity_id
_entity_poly.type
_entity_poly.pdbx_seq_one_letter_code
_entity_poly.pdbx_strand_id
1 'polypeptide(L)' 'NGIGGFTCQCPPGFSGQRCEDRDPCGSQPCMNGGTCRATNGNTGFQCICP' A
#
# COMPACT_ATOMS: atom_id res chain seq x y z
N ASN A 1 -13.88 24.20 -10.93
CA ASN A 1 -13.93 23.16 -9.88
C ASN A 1 -12.66 22.34 -9.94
N GLY A 2 -11.62 22.81 -9.25
CA GLY A 2 -10.26 22.26 -9.35
C GLY A 2 -10.16 20.92 -8.64
N ILE A 3 -9.88 19.87 -9.40
CA ILE A 3 -9.57 18.53 -8.89
C ILE A 3 -8.10 18.57 -8.46
N GLY A 4 -7.83 19.18 -7.32
CA GLY A 4 -6.48 19.39 -6.80
C GLY A 4 -6.15 18.42 -5.66
N GLY A 5 -6.24 17.11 -5.90
CA GLY A 5 -5.65 16.14 -4.99
C GLY A 5 -4.13 16.17 -5.20
N PHE A 6 -3.37 16.73 -4.25
CA PHE A 6 -1.93 16.50 -4.23
C PHE A 6 -1.72 15.09 -3.66
N THR A 7 -0.96 14.26 -4.36
CA THR A 7 -0.59 12.92 -3.88
C THR A 7 0.91 12.92 -3.70
N CYS A 8 1.37 12.57 -2.50
CA CYS A 8 2.81 12.41 -2.26
C CYS A 8 3.30 11.08 -2.84
N GLN A 9 4.51 11.07 -3.43
CA GLN A 9 5.21 9.81 -3.70
C GLN A 9 5.71 9.26 -2.37
N CYS A 10 5.08 8.18 -1.92
CA CYS A 10 5.40 7.58 -0.64
C CYS A 10 6.60 6.64 -0.72
N PRO A 11 7.44 6.60 0.34
CA PRO A 11 8.47 5.58 0.45
C PRO A 11 7.84 4.17 0.54
N PRO A 12 8.60 3.11 0.22
CA PRO A 12 8.13 1.75 0.36
C PRO A 12 7.63 1.49 1.79
N GLY A 13 6.40 0.98 1.89
CA GLY A 13 5.77 0.71 3.18
C GLY A 13 4.82 1.80 3.69
N PHE A 14 4.55 2.82 2.87
CA PHE A 14 3.61 3.90 3.19
C PHE A 14 2.63 4.17 2.03
N SER A 15 1.41 4.61 2.36
CA SER A 15 0.34 4.97 1.44
C SER A 15 -0.52 6.09 2.04
N GLY A 16 -1.57 6.51 1.34
CA GLY A 16 -2.39 7.66 1.69
C GLY A 16 -1.93 8.93 0.98
N GLN A 17 -2.75 9.98 1.08
CA GLN A 17 -2.53 11.23 0.34
C GLN A 17 -1.25 11.93 0.80
N ARG A 18 -0.89 11.77 2.08
CA ARG A 18 0.32 12.36 2.69
C ARG A 18 1.28 11.30 3.22
N CYS A 19 1.15 10.05 2.77
CA CYS A 19 1.95 8.93 3.27
C CYS A 19 1.75 8.68 4.77
N GLU A 20 0.55 8.94 5.28
CA GLU A 20 0.21 8.77 6.69
C GLU A 20 -0.14 7.32 7.06
N ASP A 21 -0.56 6.53 6.08
CA ASP A 21 -0.90 5.13 6.27
C ASP A 21 0.35 4.27 6.07
N ARG A 22 0.54 3.29 6.95
CA ARG A 22 1.58 2.28 6.77
C ARG A 22 1.04 1.23 5.80
N ASP A 23 1.63 1.12 4.62
CA ASP A 23 1.24 0.13 3.63
C ASP A 23 2.03 -1.17 3.85
N PRO A 24 1.39 -2.25 4.32
CA PRO A 24 2.11 -3.48 4.60
C PRO A 24 2.54 -4.23 3.33
N CYS A 25 2.04 -3.83 2.15
CA CYS A 25 2.42 -4.39 0.85
C CYS A 25 3.59 -3.66 0.18
N GLY A 26 3.93 -2.44 0.61
CA GLY A 26 4.95 -1.60 -0.02
C GLY A 26 6.37 -2.16 0.10
N SER A 27 6.62 -2.98 1.12
CA SER A 27 7.87 -3.74 1.25
C SER A 27 7.93 -5.01 0.38
N GLN A 28 6.92 -5.24 -0.47
CA GLN A 28 6.80 -6.41 -1.34
C GLN A 28 7.01 -7.75 -0.59
N PRO A 29 6.25 -8.01 0.48
CA PRO A 29 6.46 -9.22 1.30
C PRO A 29 6.05 -10.53 0.60
N CYS A 30 5.26 -10.44 -0.48
CA CYS A 30 4.79 -11.61 -1.21
C CYS A 30 5.82 -12.05 -2.26
N MET A 31 6.36 -13.26 -2.08
CA MET A 31 7.33 -13.86 -3.00
C MET A 31 6.64 -14.65 -4.13
N ASN A 32 7.43 -15.08 -5.12
CA ASN A 32 6.99 -15.96 -6.23
C ASN A 32 5.84 -15.38 -7.08
N GLY A 33 5.75 -14.05 -7.21
CA GLY A 33 4.70 -13.40 -7.99
C GLY A 33 3.32 -13.38 -7.31
N GLY A 34 3.25 -13.65 -5.99
CA GLY A 34 2.00 -13.53 -5.24
C GLY A 34 1.46 -12.10 -5.20
N THR A 35 0.14 -11.96 -5.28
CA THR A 35 -0.53 -10.65 -5.18
C THR A 35 -0.67 -10.27 -3.71
N CYS A 36 -0.09 -9.13 -3.31
CA CYS A 36 -0.26 -8.60 -1.96
C CYS A 36 -1.58 -7.83 -1.84
N ARG A 37 -2.35 -8.12 -0.79
CA ARG A 37 -3.58 -7.39 -0.44
C ARG A 37 -3.52 -6.91 1.00
N ALA A 38 -3.53 -5.59 1.21
CA ALA A 38 -3.65 -5.03 2.56
C ALA A 38 -5.00 -5.45 3.19
N THR A 39 -4.99 -5.78 4.48
CA THR A 39 -6.22 -6.06 5.23
C THR A 39 -6.90 -4.76 5.65
N ASN A 40 -8.23 -4.79 5.86
CA ASN A 40 -9.00 -3.62 6.27
C ASN A 40 -8.37 -2.96 7.52
N GLY A 41 -7.86 -1.75 7.37
CA GLY A 41 -7.17 -0.99 8.42
C GLY A 41 -5.65 -0.93 8.29
N ASN A 42 -5.04 -1.41 7.21
CA ASN A 42 -3.58 -1.30 6.95
C ASN A 42 -2.68 -1.88 8.06
N THR A 43 -3.24 -2.73 8.92
CA THR A 43 -2.54 -3.37 10.05
C THR A 43 -1.89 -4.70 9.67
N GLY A 44 -2.23 -5.27 8.50
CA GLY A 44 -1.71 -6.54 8.02
C GLY A 44 -1.81 -6.67 6.50
N PHE A 45 -1.18 -7.71 5.96
CA PHE A 45 -1.23 -8.04 4.54
C PHE A 45 -1.56 -9.52 4.35
N GLN A 46 -2.17 -9.83 3.20
CA GLN A 46 -2.43 -11.17 2.73
C GLN A 46 -1.73 -11.38 1.40
N CYS A 47 -0.96 -12.45 1.28
CA CYS A 47 -0.39 -12.89 0.01
C CYS A 47 -1.34 -13.89 -0.65
N ILE A 48 -1.81 -13.54 -1.84
CA ILE A 48 -2.64 -14.38 -2.68
C ILE A 48 -1.72 -15.04 -3.70
N CYS A 49 -1.52 -16.35 -3.58
CA CYS A 49 -0.75 -17.13 -4.54
C CYS A 49 -1.55 -17.29 -5.86
N PRO A 50 -0.88 -17.36 -7.03
CA PRO A 50 -1.52 -17.71 -8.30
C PRO A 50 -2.06 -19.14 -8.32
#